data_AF-A0AAW5VN87-F1
#
_entry.id   AF-A0AAW5VN87-F1
#
_cell.length_a   1.000
_cell.length_b   1.000
_cell.length_c   1.000
_cell.angle_alpha   90.00
_cell.angle_beta   90.00
_cell.angle_gamma   90.00
#
_symmetry.space_group_name_H-M   'P 1'
#
loop_
_entity.id
_entity.type
_entity.pdbx_description
1 polymer ?
#
loop_
_entity_poly.entity_id
_entity_poly.type
_entity_poly.pdbx_seq_one_letter_code
_entity_poly.pdbx_strand_id
1 'polypeptide(L)'
;MQKQHFTLCFCLAFLLFSCKNPFTENSCDPNGKQFIDTLLLKWATSDASPTCGKIYVPSVQKEILEYSIPSLGVYGIITENKIVITSESIVSISSYIANFKTNGVSVTVNGIEQISGITSNPFTAPLKYIVTGVDGSTNEYTVQMVAPRILGSGSLRLWFKADQLTLNDGDPIASWSDLSGHGNHISQVNTTQRPVIRMNQVNGYPIAEFRSSTVSRMNLSGGIGLYVNNSGSVFLS
;
A
#
# COMPACT_ATOMS: atom_id res chain seq x y z
N MET A 1 -2.63 -23.63 89.80
CA MET A 1 -3.53 -23.60 88.62
C MET A 1 -3.47 -22.20 88.01
N GLN A 2 -3.30 -22.14 86.68
CA GLN A 2 -3.47 -20.98 85.77
C GLN A 2 -2.52 -19.78 85.93
N LYS A 3 -2.04 -19.11 84.88
CA LYS A 3 -1.64 -19.42 83.49
C LYS A 3 -0.95 -18.10 83.07
N GLN A 4 0.31 -18.15 82.64
CA GLN A 4 1.02 -16.99 82.11
C GLN A 4 0.35 -16.49 80.83
N HIS A 5 0.08 -15.19 80.75
CA HIS A 5 -0.20 -14.51 79.49
C HIS A 5 0.84 -13.39 79.29
N PHE A 6 1.75 -13.65 78.36
CA PHE A 6 2.77 -12.72 77.89
C PHE A 6 2.16 -11.93 76.74
N THR A 7 1.73 -10.69 77.00
CA THR A 7 1.22 -9.79 75.95
C THR A 7 2.40 -9.08 75.31
N LEU A 8 2.78 -9.55 74.12
CA LEU A 8 3.84 -8.99 73.29
C LEU A 8 3.35 -7.65 72.69
N CYS A 9 3.87 -6.53 73.19
CA CYS A 9 3.61 -5.20 72.63
C CYS A 9 4.37 -5.07 71.31
N PHE A 10 3.67 -5.16 70.18
CA PHE A 10 4.25 -5.01 68.85
C PHE A 10 4.56 -3.52 68.63
N CYS A 11 5.83 -3.16 68.79
CA CYS A 11 6.33 -1.81 68.57
C CYS A 11 6.26 -1.50 67.06
N LEU A 12 5.40 -0.55 66.68
CA LEU A 12 5.25 -0.07 65.31
C LEU A 12 6.48 0.77 64.95
N ALA A 13 7.52 0.12 64.41
CA ALA A 13 8.72 0.80 63.93
C ALA A 13 8.41 1.51 62.60
N PHE A 14 7.97 2.77 62.69
CA PHE A 14 7.99 3.70 61.56
C PHE A 14 9.45 4.02 61.23
N LEU A 15 10.05 3.26 60.30
CA LEU A 15 11.32 3.60 59.70
C LEU A 15 11.12 4.79 58.75
N LEU A 16 11.52 5.96 59.22
CA LEU A 16 11.75 7.14 58.37
C LEU A 16 12.94 6.86 57.44
N PHE A 17 12.67 6.24 56.29
CA PHE A 17 13.62 6.24 55.19
C PHE A 17 13.55 7.60 54.48
N SER A 18 14.61 8.38 54.69
CA SER A 18 14.93 9.56 53.88
C SER A 18 14.73 9.24 52.39
N CYS A 19 13.79 9.92 51.71
CA CYS A 19 13.61 9.80 50.27
C CYS A 19 14.83 10.37 49.53
N LYS A 20 15.88 9.56 49.37
CA LYS A 20 16.82 9.76 48.26
C LYS A 20 16.10 9.27 47.00
N ASN A 21 15.98 10.17 46.03
CA ASN A 21 15.36 9.93 44.72
C ASN A 21 15.83 8.59 44.14
N PRO A 22 14.98 7.55 44.00
CA PRO A 22 15.43 6.21 43.65
C PRO A 22 15.66 6.01 42.14
N PHE A 23 15.40 7.02 41.31
CA PHE A 23 15.33 6.85 39.85
C PHE A 23 16.69 6.92 39.12
N THR A 24 17.75 6.33 39.67
CA THR A 24 19.04 6.21 38.95
C THR A 24 19.27 4.83 38.31
N GLU A 25 18.39 3.86 38.57
CA GLU A 25 18.52 2.51 38.00
C GLU A 25 17.21 2.03 37.37
N ASN A 26 17.33 1.38 36.22
CA ASN A 26 16.21 0.89 35.44
C ASN A 26 15.49 -0.23 36.21
N SER A 27 14.27 0.03 36.70
CA SER A 27 13.42 -1.01 37.31
C SER A 27 13.06 -2.18 36.38
N CYS A 28 13.41 -2.11 35.09
CA CYS A 28 13.19 -3.14 34.09
C CYS A 28 14.48 -3.89 33.69
N ASP A 29 15.63 -3.65 34.34
CA ASP A 29 16.82 -4.49 34.20
C ASP A 29 16.67 -5.76 35.06
N PRO A 30 16.60 -6.97 34.47
CA PRO A 30 16.41 -8.22 35.22
C PRO A 30 17.56 -8.54 36.18
N ASN A 31 18.74 -7.92 36.00
CA ASN A 31 19.89 -8.07 36.89
C ASN A 31 20.04 -6.89 37.87
N GLY A 32 19.18 -5.88 37.77
CA GLY A 32 19.24 -4.68 38.59
C GLY A 32 18.80 -4.96 40.03
N LYS A 33 19.50 -4.37 41.01
CA LYS A 33 19.19 -4.52 42.44
C LYS A 33 17.74 -4.12 42.77
N GLN A 34 17.23 -3.06 42.12
CA GLN A 34 15.85 -2.60 42.30
C GLN A 34 14.80 -3.59 41.80
N PHE A 35 15.08 -4.33 40.72
CA PHE A 35 14.17 -5.35 40.19
C PHE A 35 14.03 -6.52 41.17
N ILE A 36 15.15 -6.98 41.75
CA ILE A 36 15.16 -8.05 42.76
C ILE A 36 14.48 -7.62 44.07
N ASP A 37 14.75 -6.41 44.54
CA ASP A 37 14.10 -5.84 45.74
C ASP A 37 12.57 -5.72 45.54
N THR A 38 12.12 -5.40 44.32
CA THR A 38 10.69 -5.34 43.97
C THR A 38 10.04 -6.72 43.88
N LEU A 39 10.78 -7.75 43.43
CA LEU A 39 10.29 -9.14 43.41
C LEU A 39 10.08 -9.69 44.83
N LEU A 40 11.01 -9.39 45.75
CA LEU A 40 10.88 -9.73 47.16
C LEU A 40 9.71 -9.00 47.83
N LEU A 41 9.51 -7.72 47.49
CA LEU A 41 8.37 -6.94 47.96
C LEU A 41 7.04 -7.52 47.47
N LYS A 42 6.97 -7.99 46.23
CA LYS A 42 5.77 -8.64 45.65
C LYS A 42 5.36 -9.91 46.37
N TRP A 43 6.34 -10.76 46.74
CA TRP A 43 6.08 -11.88 47.64
C TRP A 43 5.46 -11.34 48.92
N ALA A 44 6.15 -10.40 49.58
CA ALA A 44 5.81 -9.96 50.93
C ALA A 44 4.41 -9.33 51.01
N THR A 45 3.95 -8.71 49.93
CA THR A 45 2.65 -8.03 49.87
C THR A 45 1.54 -8.85 49.20
N SER A 46 1.84 -10.04 48.65
CA SER A 46 0.93 -10.78 47.76
C SER A 46 0.33 -9.88 46.67
N ASP A 47 1.15 -8.99 46.12
CA ASP A 47 0.72 -8.04 45.11
C ASP A 47 0.53 -8.75 43.76
N ALA A 48 -0.75 -8.97 43.40
CA ALA A 48 -1.18 -9.54 42.13
C ALA A 48 -1.24 -8.50 40.99
N SER A 49 -0.72 -7.27 41.20
CA SER A 49 -0.74 -6.22 40.20
C SER A 49 0.00 -6.64 38.91
N PRO A 50 -0.66 -6.53 37.74
CA PRO A 50 -0.13 -7.00 36.46
C PRO A 50 0.98 -6.11 35.87
N THR A 51 1.39 -5.04 36.56
CA THR A 51 2.20 -3.97 35.95
C THR A 51 3.71 -4.03 36.24
N CYS A 52 4.20 -4.89 37.12
CA CYS A 52 5.64 -5.02 37.41
C CYS A 52 6.16 -6.42 37.06
N GLY A 53 7.23 -6.50 36.26
CA GLY A 53 7.81 -7.74 35.73
C GLY A 53 7.31 -8.16 34.33
N LYS A 54 6.34 -7.42 33.76
CA LYS A 54 6.02 -7.47 32.33
C LYS A 54 6.86 -6.41 31.63
N ILE A 55 7.63 -6.78 30.61
CA ILE A 55 8.20 -5.79 29.68
C ILE A 55 7.00 -5.12 29.02
N TYR A 56 6.68 -3.89 29.44
CA TYR A 56 5.75 -3.05 28.71
C TYR A 56 6.50 -2.58 27.48
N VAL A 57 6.47 -3.37 26.41
CA VAL A 57 6.82 -2.86 25.09
C VAL A 57 5.66 -1.92 24.75
N PRO A 58 5.85 -0.59 24.76
CA PRO A 58 4.80 0.30 24.29
C PRO A 58 4.38 -0.22 22.91
N SER A 59 3.08 -0.31 22.65
CA SER A 59 2.60 -0.76 21.34
C SER A 59 3.23 0.15 20.29
N VAL A 60 4.27 -0.37 19.64
CA VAL A 60 4.96 0.37 18.59
C VAL A 60 4.04 0.25 17.39
N GLN A 61 3.71 1.39 16.80
CA GLN A 61 2.98 1.40 15.55
C GLN A 61 3.74 0.55 14.52
N LYS A 62 2.99 -0.16 13.69
CA LYS A 62 3.46 -1.17 12.73
C LYS A 62 2.73 -0.90 11.43
N GLU A 63 3.25 0.08 10.73
CA GLU A 63 2.63 0.82 9.66
C GLU A 63 3.58 0.90 8.47
N ILE A 64 2.99 0.93 7.28
CA ILE A 64 3.70 1.32 6.07
C ILE A 64 3.56 2.83 5.95
N LEU A 65 4.70 3.52 6.01
CA LEU A 65 4.76 4.99 6.02
C LEU A 65 4.84 5.57 4.61
N GLU A 66 5.49 4.85 3.70
CA GLU A 66 5.68 5.24 2.31
C GLU A 66 5.59 3.99 1.43
N TYR A 67 5.07 4.14 0.21
CA TYR A 67 5.00 3.07 -0.78
C TYR A 67 5.11 3.64 -2.19
N SER A 68 5.89 3.01 -3.06
CA SER A 68 6.09 3.44 -4.45
C SER A 68 6.51 2.28 -5.35
N ILE A 69 6.31 2.45 -6.65
CA ILE A 69 6.84 1.55 -7.69
C ILE A 69 7.72 2.39 -8.62
N PRO A 70 9.04 2.45 -8.37
CA PRO A 70 9.95 3.33 -9.10
C PRO A 70 9.98 3.08 -10.60
N SER A 71 9.84 1.83 -11.05
CA SER A 71 9.83 1.47 -12.49
C SER A 71 8.67 2.08 -13.27
N LEU A 72 7.63 2.54 -12.56
CA LEU A 72 6.45 3.18 -13.13
C LEU A 72 6.39 4.68 -12.79
N GLY A 73 7.30 5.18 -11.95
CA GLY A 73 7.29 6.58 -11.49
C GLY A 73 6.08 6.93 -10.62
N VAL A 74 5.46 5.95 -9.94
CA VAL A 74 4.22 6.17 -9.17
C VAL A 74 4.41 5.96 -7.66
N TYR A 75 3.65 6.73 -6.90
CA TYR A 75 3.56 6.65 -5.44
C TYR A 75 2.20 6.08 -5.03
N GLY A 76 2.20 5.28 -3.97
CA GLY A 76 0.99 4.73 -3.37
C GLY A 76 0.32 5.76 -2.46
N ILE A 77 -1.00 5.89 -2.58
CA ILE A 77 -1.83 6.64 -1.66
C ILE A 77 -2.17 5.71 -0.49
N ILE A 78 -1.74 6.08 0.71
CA ILE A 78 -1.98 5.31 1.94
C ILE A 78 -3.17 5.95 2.67
N THR A 79 -4.20 5.18 2.93
CA THR A 79 -5.38 5.60 3.71
C THR A 79 -5.76 4.46 4.63
N GLU A 80 -5.57 4.68 5.94
CA GLU A 80 -5.69 3.62 6.95
C GLU A 80 -4.83 2.41 6.54
N ASN A 81 -5.45 1.24 6.43
CA ASN A 81 -4.82 -0.02 6.07
C ASN A 81 -4.93 -0.35 4.57
N LYS A 82 -5.11 0.67 3.72
CA LYS A 82 -5.23 0.51 2.27
C LYS A 82 -4.18 1.32 1.56
N ILE A 83 -3.48 0.68 0.61
CA ILE A 83 -2.52 1.35 -0.28
C ILE A 83 -3.03 1.21 -1.70
N VAL A 84 -3.35 2.35 -2.32
CA VAL A 84 -3.83 2.41 -3.70
C VAL A 84 -2.74 3.01 -4.57
N ILE A 85 -2.30 2.25 -5.56
CA ILE A 85 -1.29 2.69 -6.53
C ILE A 85 -2.02 3.01 -7.82
N THR A 86 -2.04 4.27 -8.23
CA THR A 86 -2.65 4.70 -9.49
C THR A 86 -1.58 4.99 -10.53
N SER A 87 -1.74 4.47 -11.75
CA SER A 87 -0.81 4.78 -12.84
C SER A 87 -1.52 4.82 -14.18
N GLU A 88 -1.52 5.99 -14.80
CA GLU A 88 -2.19 6.26 -16.09
C GLU A 88 -1.54 5.52 -17.27
N SER A 89 -0.27 5.17 -17.15
CA SER A 89 0.52 4.53 -18.20
C SER A 89 0.59 3.00 -18.14
N ILE A 90 -0.03 2.35 -17.13
CA ILE A 90 0.02 0.88 -17.02
C ILE A 90 -0.96 0.26 -18.02
N VAL A 91 -0.41 -0.38 -19.04
CA VAL A 91 -1.17 -1.12 -20.06
C VAL A 91 -1.38 -2.60 -19.71
N SER A 92 -0.62 -3.13 -18.75
CA SER A 92 -0.82 -4.48 -18.21
C SER A 92 -0.34 -4.58 -16.76
N ILE A 93 -1.18 -5.15 -15.89
CA ILE A 93 -0.82 -5.42 -14.50
C ILE A 93 0.11 -6.64 -14.48
N SER A 94 1.34 -6.46 -13.98
CA SER A 94 2.37 -7.49 -13.93
C SER A 94 3.05 -7.55 -12.56
N SER A 95 4.22 -8.18 -12.47
CA SER A 95 5.01 -8.19 -11.23
C SER A 95 5.93 -6.98 -11.16
N TYR A 96 5.89 -6.27 -10.04
CA TYR A 96 6.75 -5.10 -9.81
C TYR A 96 7.50 -5.21 -8.49
N ILE A 97 8.66 -4.54 -8.44
CA ILE A 97 9.42 -4.32 -7.22
C ILE A 97 8.96 -2.99 -6.63
N ALA A 98 8.51 -3.03 -5.38
CA ALA A 98 8.07 -1.84 -4.66
C ALA A 98 9.15 -1.33 -3.70
N ASN A 99 9.21 -0.02 -3.53
CA ASN A 99 9.95 0.62 -2.43
C ASN A 99 8.95 1.06 -1.38
N PHE A 100 9.17 0.65 -0.14
CA PHE A 100 8.36 1.05 1.00
C PHE A 100 9.22 1.35 2.23
N LYS A 101 8.66 2.12 3.16
CA LYS A 101 9.22 2.42 4.48
C LYS A 101 8.24 1.96 5.54
N THR A 102 8.73 1.36 6.62
CA THR A 102 7.91 0.81 7.71
C THR A 102 8.59 1.03 9.05
N ASN A 103 7.79 1.15 10.12
CA ASN A 103 8.25 1.11 11.51
C ASN A 103 8.07 -0.29 12.15
N GLY A 104 7.53 -1.26 11.40
CA GLY A 104 7.56 -2.67 11.77
C GLY A 104 8.94 -3.31 11.60
N VAL A 105 9.16 -4.44 12.26
CA VAL A 105 10.41 -5.21 12.17
C VAL A 105 10.48 -6.07 10.92
N SER A 106 9.33 -6.49 10.37
CA SER A 106 9.27 -7.27 9.15
C SER A 106 7.95 -7.04 8.41
N VAL A 107 7.97 -7.30 7.11
CA VAL A 107 6.80 -7.22 6.23
C VAL A 107 6.73 -8.52 5.44
N THR A 108 5.56 -9.15 5.40
CA THR A 108 5.36 -10.39 4.64
C THR A 108 4.16 -10.28 3.71
N VAL A 109 4.20 -11.02 2.60
CA VAL A 109 3.06 -11.25 1.70
C VAL A 109 2.96 -12.75 1.48
N ASN A 110 1.80 -13.33 1.79
CA ASN A 110 1.59 -14.79 1.75
C ASN A 110 2.65 -15.58 2.55
N GLY A 111 3.14 -15.01 3.67
CA GLY A 111 4.19 -15.62 4.50
C GLY A 111 5.62 -15.46 3.97
N ILE A 112 5.81 -14.89 2.78
CA ILE A 112 7.14 -14.61 2.22
C ILE A 112 7.59 -13.22 2.64
N GLU A 113 8.81 -13.10 3.16
CA GLU A 113 9.39 -11.82 3.55
C GLU A 113 9.57 -10.86 2.37
N GLN A 114 9.19 -9.61 2.60
CA GLN A 114 9.27 -8.52 1.64
C GLN A 114 10.45 -7.61 2.01
N ILE A 115 11.42 -7.53 1.11
CA ILE A 115 12.55 -6.61 1.22
C ILE A 115 12.28 -5.44 0.27
N SER A 116 12.20 -4.23 0.85
CA SER A 116 11.98 -2.98 0.11
C SER A 116 13.02 -2.81 -0.99
N GLY A 117 12.57 -2.56 -2.23
CA GLY A 117 13.43 -2.41 -3.40
C GLY A 117 14.02 -3.70 -3.96
N ILE A 118 13.64 -4.88 -3.42
CA ILE A 118 14.18 -6.18 -3.85
C ILE A 118 13.06 -7.18 -4.18
N THR A 119 12.10 -7.40 -3.28
CA THR A 119 11.08 -8.43 -3.50
C THR A 119 10.08 -8.00 -4.56
N SER A 120 9.90 -8.84 -5.59
CA SER A 120 8.94 -8.64 -6.67
C SER A 120 7.62 -9.33 -6.36
N ASN A 121 6.49 -8.64 -6.56
CA ASN A 121 5.16 -9.20 -6.34
C ASN A 121 4.26 -9.02 -7.57
N PRO A 122 3.42 -10.00 -7.90
CA PRO A 122 2.38 -9.85 -8.92
C PRO A 122 1.23 -8.98 -8.40
N PHE A 123 0.95 -7.86 -9.07
CA PHE A 123 -0.15 -6.97 -8.67
C PHE A 123 -1.50 -7.32 -9.32
N THR A 124 -1.59 -8.52 -9.94
CA THR A 124 -2.77 -9.00 -10.68
C THR A 124 -4.02 -9.16 -9.82
N ALA A 125 -3.85 -9.21 -8.50
CA ALA A 125 -4.91 -9.12 -7.49
C ALA A 125 -4.42 -8.29 -6.29
N PRO A 126 -5.33 -7.78 -5.43
CA PRO A 126 -4.94 -7.11 -4.20
C PRO A 126 -4.03 -8.01 -3.33
N LEU A 127 -2.93 -7.45 -2.86
CA LEU A 127 -1.93 -8.11 -2.03
C LEU A 127 -2.15 -7.76 -0.56
N LYS A 128 -2.02 -8.75 0.32
CA LYS A 128 -2.08 -8.58 1.77
C LYS A 128 -0.65 -8.48 2.33
N TYR A 129 -0.26 -7.26 2.69
CA TYR A 129 1.01 -6.98 3.36
C TYR A 129 0.79 -7.04 4.86
N ILE A 130 1.49 -7.93 5.55
CA ILE A 130 1.42 -8.06 7.01
C ILE A 130 2.69 -7.45 7.59
N VAL A 131 2.54 -6.35 8.32
CA VAL A 131 3.60 -5.68 9.05
C VAL A 131 3.64 -6.24 10.48
N THR A 132 4.77 -6.77 10.90
CA THR A 132 4.96 -7.29 12.27
C THR A 132 5.72 -6.27 13.11
N GLY A 133 5.24 -5.97 14.31
CA GLY A 133 5.91 -5.11 15.28
C GLY A 133 6.94 -5.85 16.13
N VAL A 134 7.76 -5.10 16.87
CA VAL A 134 8.75 -5.65 17.83
C VAL A 134 8.11 -6.50 18.94
N ASP A 135 6.83 -6.25 19.24
CA ASP A 135 6.03 -6.95 20.24
C ASP A 135 5.34 -8.22 19.68
N GLY A 136 5.60 -8.56 18.41
CA GLY A 136 4.98 -9.67 17.70
C GLY A 136 3.55 -9.42 17.21
N SER A 137 2.98 -8.24 17.49
CA SER A 137 1.66 -7.89 16.98
C SER A 137 1.71 -7.57 15.48
N THR A 138 0.60 -7.74 14.76
CA THR A 138 0.54 -7.56 13.31
C THR A 138 -0.46 -6.49 12.87
N ASN A 139 -0.19 -5.86 11.74
CA ASN A 139 -1.12 -4.98 11.04
C ASN A 139 -1.18 -5.37 9.56
N GLU A 140 -2.38 -5.50 9.01
CA GLU A 140 -2.59 -5.95 7.62
C GLU A 140 -2.93 -4.75 6.73
N TYR A 141 -2.17 -4.57 5.65
CA TYR A 141 -2.41 -3.61 4.59
C TYR A 141 -2.91 -4.32 3.32
N THR A 142 -3.98 -3.82 2.74
CA THR A 142 -4.40 -4.23 1.40
C THR A 142 -3.77 -3.29 0.37
N VAL A 143 -2.81 -3.82 -0.39
CA VAL A 143 -2.14 -3.10 -1.47
C VAL A 143 -2.80 -3.49 -2.79
N GLN A 144 -3.33 -2.50 -3.49
CA GLN A 144 -3.96 -2.72 -4.79
C GLN A 144 -3.41 -1.74 -5.83
N MET A 145 -3.14 -2.27 -7.02
CA MET A 145 -2.80 -1.48 -8.17
C MET A 145 -4.05 -1.19 -8.99
N VAL A 146 -4.25 0.08 -9.28
CA VAL A 146 -5.31 0.61 -10.10
C VAL A 146 -4.62 1.28 -11.30
N ALA A 147 -4.51 0.55 -12.41
CA ALA A 147 -4.41 1.22 -13.70
C ALA A 147 -5.68 2.09 -13.89
N PRO A 148 -5.76 3.04 -14.84
CA PRO A 148 -7.03 3.63 -15.27
C PRO A 148 -7.92 2.54 -15.87
N ARG A 149 -8.42 1.67 -15.01
CA ARG A 149 -9.51 0.77 -15.23
C ARG A 149 -10.67 1.53 -14.64
N ILE A 150 -11.70 1.75 -15.45
CA ILE A 150 -12.97 2.43 -15.16
C ILE A 150 -13.03 3.91 -15.60
N LEU A 151 -13.13 4.12 -16.92
CA LEU A 151 -14.33 4.79 -17.48
C LEU A 151 -15.11 3.85 -18.42
N GLY A 152 -14.89 2.56 -18.28
CA GLY A 152 -15.66 1.53 -18.94
C GLY A 152 -16.38 0.68 -17.92
N SER A 153 -17.69 0.91 -17.73
CA SER A 153 -18.60 -0.18 -17.37
C SER A 153 -18.17 -1.40 -18.18
N GLY A 154 -18.03 -2.60 -17.59
CA GLY A 154 -17.29 -3.75 -18.16
C GLY A 154 -17.61 -4.21 -19.60
N SER A 155 -18.54 -3.53 -20.27
CA SER A 155 -18.83 -3.54 -21.71
C SER A 155 -17.95 -2.63 -22.60
N LEU A 156 -17.22 -1.63 -22.07
CA LEU A 156 -16.35 -0.78 -22.89
C LEU A 156 -15.14 -1.59 -23.37
N ARG A 157 -15.01 -1.75 -24.69
CA ARG A 157 -14.00 -2.60 -25.34
C ARG A 157 -12.84 -1.82 -25.93
N LEU A 158 -13.09 -0.57 -26.30
CA LEU A 158 -12.18 0.32 -27.02
C LEU A 158 -12.42 1.76 -26.55
N TRP A 159 -11.36 2.47 -26.24
CA TRP A 159 -11.43 3.90 -25.95
C TRP A 159 -10.22 4.61 -26.52
N PHE A 160 -10.47 5.47 -27.52
CA PHE A 160 -9.44 6.26 -28.18
C PHE A 160 -9.77 7.73 -27.99
N LYS A 161 -8.81 8.49 -27.45
CA LYS A 161 -8.95 9.93 -27.26
C LYS A 161 -7.90 10.68 -28.06
N ALA A 162 -8.33 11.67 -28.83
CA ALA A 162 -7.41 12.43 -29.68
C ALA A 162 -6.56 13.40 -28.83
N ASP A 163 -7.09 13.82 -27.68
CA ASP A 163 -6.43 14.74 -26.74
C ASP A 163 -5.22 14.16 -26.00
N GLN A 164 -5.02 12.84 -26.05
CA GLN A 164 -3.83 12.18 -25.50
C GLN A 164 -2.69 12.05 -26.52
N LEU A 165 -2.94 12.36 -27.79
CA LEU A 165 -1.91 12.31 -28.81
C LEU A 165 -1.07 13.60 -28.74
N THR A 166 0.20 13.45 -28.38
CA THR A 166 1.19 14.54 -28.34
C THR A 166 1.75 14.82 -29.74
N LEU A 167 0.87 15.28 -30.63
CA LEU A 167 1.13 15.56 -32.04
C LEU A 167 0.79 17.02 -32.38
N ASN A 168 1.40 17.58 -33.43
CA ASN A 168 1.07 18.92 -33.91
C ASN A 168 -0.11 18.86 -34.89
N ASP A 169 -0.79 19.99 -35.08
CA ASP A 169 -1.86 20.12 -36.08
C ASP A 169 -1.35 19.71 -37.48
N GLY A 170 -2.02 18.76 -38.12
CA GLY A 170 -1.57 18.23 -39.41
C GLY A 170 -0.91 16.85 -39.35
N ASP A 171 -0.33 16.47 -38.20
CA ASP A 171 0.53 15.29 -38.11
C ASP A 171 -0.23 13.97 -38.31
N PRO A 172 0.38 12.97 -38.97
CA PRO A 172 -0.25 11.68 -39.20
C PRO A 172 -0.27 10.82 -37.93
N ILE A 173 -1.42 10.22 -37.64
CA ILE A 173 -1.62 9.30 -36.53
C ILE A 173 -1.26 7.89 -37.01
N ALA A 174 -0.03 7.45 -36.74
CA ALA A 174 0.46 6.13 -37.12
C ALA A 174 -0.05 5.00 -36.21
N SER A 175 -0.16 5.29 -34.92
CA SER A 175 -0.66 4.39 -33.88
C SER A 175 -1.46 5.18 -32.87
N TRP A 176 -2.49 4.55 -32.32
CA TRP A 176 -3.33 5.14 -31.29
C TRP A 176 -3.53 4.11 -30.17
N SER A 177 -3.06 4.50 -28.99
CA SER A 177 -3.17 3.66 -27.80
C SER A 177 -4.62 3.57 -27.32
N ASP A 178 -5.02 2.36 -26.95
CA ASP A 178 -6.32 2.07 -26.36
C ASP A 178 -6.29 2.36 -24.86
N LEU A 179 -7.20 3.23 -24.41
CA LEU A 179 -7.36 3.63 -23.02
C LEU A 179 -8.45 2.81 -22.29
N SER A 180 -9.09 1.85 -22.96
CA SER A 180 -10.11 1.00 -22.32
C SER A 180 -9.53 0.02 -21.30
N GLY A 181 -8.20 -0.16 -21.32
CA GLY A 181 -7.48 -1.12 -20.48
C GLY A 181 -7.46 -2.56 -21.03
N HIS A 182 -7.90 -2.78 -22.27
CA HIS A 182 -7.85 -4.10 -22.92
C HIS A 182 -6.65 -4.28 -23.86
N GLY A 183 -5.80 -3.26 -24.02
CA GLY A 183 -4.61 -3.34 -24.86
C GLY A 183 -4.93 -3.44 -26.36
N ASN A 184 -6.14 -3.09 -26.77
CA ASN A 184 -6.61 -3.23 -28.15
C ASN A 184 -6.18 -2.03 -29.01
N HIS A 185 -4.86 -1.80 -29.11
CA HIS A 185 -4.31 -0.68 -29.85
C HIS A 185 -4.62 -0.75 -31.34
N ILE A 186 -4.72 0.41 -31.98
CA ILE A 186 -4.92 0.52 -33.42
C ILE A 186 -3.74 1.19 -34.10
N SER A 187 -3.43 0.76 -35.32
CA SER A 187 -2.32 1.29 -36.11
C SER A 187 -2.63 1.31 -37.60
N GLN A 188 -1.99 2.21 -38.33
CA GLN A 188 -2.09 2.27 -39.78
C GLN A 188 -0.69 2.37 -40.40
N VAL A 189 -0.24 1.26 -40.98
CA VAL A 189 1.09 1.12 -41.57
C VAL A 189 1.20 1.98 -42.83
N ASN A 190 0.16 2.00 -43.67
CA ASN A 190 0.16 2.74 -44.93
C ASN A 190 0.04 4.25 -44.66
N THR A 191 1.08 5.02 -44.99
CA THR A 191 1.18 6.45 -44.74
C THR A 191 0.09 7.27 -45.42
N THR A 192 -0.40 6.84 -46.57
CA THR A 192 -1.48 7.52 -47.32
C THR A 192 -2.87 7.28 -46.73
N GLN A 193 -3.01 6.30 -45.84
CA GLN A 193 -4.28 5.94 -45.20
C GLN A 193 -4.33 6.38 -43.74
N ARG A 194 -3.23 6.91 -43.19
CA ARG A 194 -3.18 7.41 -41.81
C ARG A 194 -4.14 8.58 -41.65
N PRO A 195 -5.00 8.57 -40.62
CA PRO A 195 -5.70 9.79 -40.24
C PRO A 195 -4.69 10.82 -39.76
N VAL A 196 -5.11 12.08 -39.75
CA VAL A 196 -4.29 13.21 -39.30
C VAL A 196 -4.93 13.85 -38.08
N ILE A 197 -4.12 14.33 -37.13
CA ILE A 197 -4.66 15.06 -35.99
C ILE A 197 -5.02 16.48 -36.40
N ARG A 198 -6.16 16.98 -35.93
CA ARG A 198 -6.55 18.39 -36.05
C ARG A 198 -6.78 18.97 -34.69
N MET A 199 -6.08 20.05 -34.36
CA MET A 199 -6.18 20.72 -33.06
C MET A 199 -7.36 21.70 -33.05
N ASN A 200 -7.92 21.97 -31.87
CA ASN A 200 -8.93 23.02 -31.64
C ASN A 200 -10.17 22.92 -32.55
N GLN A 201 -10.68 21.72 -32.83
CA GLN A 201 -11.80 21.53 -33.76
C GLN A 201 -13.15 21.55 -33.03
N VAL A 202 -13.48 20.50 -32.28
CA VAL A 202 -14.80 20.35 -31.66
C VAL A 202 -14.70 20.80 -30.20
N ASN A 203 -15.42 21.87 -29.83
CA ASN A 203 -15.38 22.45 -28.48
C ASN A 203 -13.95 22.73 -27.97
N GLY A 204 -13.01 23.07 -28.86
CA GLY A 204 -11.61 23.30 -28.51
C GLY A 204 -10.77 22.02 -28.34
N TYR A 205 -11.35 20.83 -28.48
CA TYR A 205 -10.63 19.57 -28.43
C TYR A 205 -10.09 19.16 -29.81
N PRO A 206 -8.97 18.41 -29.85
CA PRO A 206 -8.46 17.84 -31.08
C PRO A 206 -9.34 16.69 -31.59
N ILE A 207 -9.28 16.42 -32.88
CA ILE A 207 -9.94 15.27 -33.53
C ILE A 207 -8.95 14.49 -34.40
N ALA A 208 -9.28 13.23 -34.67
CA ALA A 208 -8.62 12.44 -35.71
C ALA A 208 -9.43 12.53 -37.02
N GLU A 209 -8.83 13.07 -38.07
CA GLU A 209 -9.49 13.27 -39.36
C GLU A 209 -9.05 12.22 -40.38
N PHE A 210 -10.01 11.44 -40.88
CA PHE A 210 -9.84 10.39 -41.88
C PHE A 210 -10.04 10.97 -43.28
N ARG A 211 -8.94 11.23 -44.01
CA ARG A 211 -8.96 12.04 -45.26
C ARG A 211 -8.82 11.25 -46.57
N SER A 212 -8.58 9.94 -46.52
CA SER A 212 -8.32 9.16 -47.75
C SER A 212 -9.57 9.07 -48.63
N SER A 213 -9.40 9.28 -49.95
CA SER A 213 -10.48 9.23 -50.95
C SER A 213 -10.94 7.82 -51.31
N THR A 214 -10.18 6.80 -50.93
CA THR A 214 -10.47 5.39 -51.23
C THR A 214 -10.69 4.57 -49.97
N VAL A 215 -9.72 4.55 -49.06
CA VAL A 215 -9.81 3.78 -47.81
C VAL A 215 -9.14 4.55 -46.69
N SER A 216 -9.92 4.89 -45.67
CA SER A 216 -9.41 5.45 -44.42
C SER A 216 -9.82 4.55 -43.27
N ARG A 217 -8.84 3.91 -42.64
CA ARG A 217 -9.04 2.97 -41.51
C ARG A 217 -7.80 2.92 -40.65
N MET A 218 -7.94 2.42 -39.43
CA MET A 218 -6.84 1.92 -38.61
C MET A 218 -7.11 0.46 -38.28
N ASN A 219 -6.06 -0.36 -38.22
CA ASN A 219 -6.15 -1.80 -37.98
C ASN A 219 -5.88 -2.09 -36.51
N LEU A 220 -6.69 -2.96 -35.92
CA LEU A 220 -6.47 -3.52 -34.59
C LEU A 220 -5.29 -4.50 -34.62
N SER A 221 -4.35 -4.38 -33.69
CA SER A 221 -3.27 -5.36 -33.52
C SER A 221 -3.60 -6.34 -32.39
N GLY A 222 -3.90 -7.60 -32.74
CA GLY A 222 -3.91 -8.70 -31.76
C GLY A 222 -5.01 -8.68 -30.69
N GLY A 223 -6.14 -8.01 -30.95
CA GLY A 223 -7.14 -7.75 -29.91
C GLY A 223 -7.77 -9.01 -29.29
N ILE A 224 -7.76 -9.07 -27.95
CA ILE A 224 -8.44 -10.09 -27.15
C ILE A 224 -9.78 -9.56 -26.65
N GLY A 225 -10.82 -10.40 -26.65
CA GLY A 225 -12.12 -10.04 -26.07
C GLY A 225 -12.98 -9.08 -26.91
N LEU A 226 -12.66 -8.84 -28.18
CA LEU A 226 -13.53 -8.08 -29.11
C LEU A 226 -14.84 -8.82 -29.44
N TYR A 227 -14.89 -10.14 -29.20
CA TYR A 227 -16.11 -10.92 -29.27
C TYR A 227 -17.02 -10.55 -28.11
N VAL A 228 -18.02 -9.71 -28.39
CA VAL A 228 -19.15 -9.46 -27.51
C VAL A 228 -20.33 -10.29 -28.00
N ASN A 229 -20.84 -11.17 -27.15
CA ASN A 229 -22.06 -11.96 -27.44
C ASN A 229 -23.34 -11.13 -27.29
N ASN A 230 -23.19 -9.84 -26.95
CA ASN A 230 -24.23 -8.84 -26.80
C ASN A 230 -23.69 -7.51 -27.39
N SER A 231 -24.52 -6.51 -27.65
CA SER A 231 -24.11 -5.26 -28.32
C SER A 231 -22.87 -4.61 -27.69
N GLY A 232 -21.95 -4.11 -28.54
CA GLY A 232 -20.78 -3.33 -28.14
C GLY A 232 -20.96 -1.85 -28.47
N SER A 233 -20.35 -0.98 -27.68
CA SER A 233 -20.29 0.46 -27.92
C SER A 233 -18.84 0.90 -28.11
N VAL A 234 -18.59 1.67 -29.18
CA VAL A 234 -17.31 2.33 -29.43
C VAL A 234 -17.49 3.79 -29.04
N PHE A 235 -16.63 4.29 -28.14
CA PHE A 235 -16.63 5.69 -27.75
C PHE A 235 -15.44 6.39 -28.39
N LEU A 236 -15.74 7.46 -29.13
CA LEU A 236 -14.78 8.34 -29.77
C LEU A 236 -15.00 9.72 -29.17
N SER A 237 -13.97 10.31 -28.56
CA SER A 237 -14.01 11.66 -27.99
C SER A 237 -12.81 12.47 -28.41
#